data_AF-A0A2K3KDV5-F1
#
_entry.id   AF-A0A2K3KDV5-F1
#
_cell.length_a   1.000
_cell.length_b   1.000
_cell.length_c   1.000
_cell.angle_alpha   90.00
_cell.angle_beta   90.00
_cell.angle_gamma   90.00
#
_symmetry.space_group_name_H-M   'P 1'
#
loop_
_entity.id
_entity.type
_entity.pdbx_description
1 polymer ?
#
loop_
_entity_poly.entity_id
_entity_poly.type
_entity_poly.pdbx_seq_one_letter_code
_entity_poly.pdbx_strand_id
1 'polypeptide(L)'
;IPFYIAAQLTGAISASYTLRVLLEPSKQLGATSPSGSNIQALIIETVTTFTMVFISTAVATDSKATRELAGVAVGSSVCIASIVAG
;
A
#
# COMPACT_ATOMS: atom_id res chain seq x y z
N ILE A 1 10.61 9.82 -13.33
CA ILE A 1 9.40 8.98 -13.30
C ILE A 1 9.70 7.52 -13.67
N PRO A 2 10.24 7.17 -14.86
CA PRO A 2 10.48 5.76 -15.23
C PRO A 2 11.47 5.05 -14.27
N PHE A 3 12.53 5.73 -13.85
CA PHE A 3 13.48 5.20 -12.87
C PHE A 3 12.86 4.96 -11.48
N TYR A 4 11.89 5.77 -11.07
CA TYR A 4 11.22 5.62 -9.77
C TYR A 4 10.31 4.39 -9.75
N ILE A 5 9.61 4.14 -10.86
CA ILE A 5 8.80 2.93 -11.05
C ILE A 5 9.71 1.70 -11.05
N ALA A 6 10.82 1.74 -11.78
CA ALA A 6 11.78 0.64 -11.81
C ALA A 6 12.34 0.32 -10.41
N ALA A 7 12.67 1.35 -9.61
CA ALA A 7 13.14 1.18 -8.25
C ALA A 7 12.07 0.56 -7.33
N GLN A 8 10.81 1.03 -7.39
CA GLN A 8 9.71 0.45 -6.63
C GLN A 8 9.45 -1.01 -6.98
N LEU A 9 9.43 -1.35 -8.27
CA LEU A 9 9.22 -2.73 -8.73
C LEU A 9 10.36 -3.65 -8.27
N THR A 10 11.61 -3.19 -8.39
CA THR A 10 12.77 -3.95 -7.94
C THR A 10 12.74 -4.18 -6.42
N GLY A 11 12.39 -3.14 -5.65
CA GLY A 11 12.20 -3.24 -4.21
C GLY A 11 11.08 -4.21 -3.83
N ALA A 12 9.93 -4.15 -4.50
CA ALA A 12 8.80 -5.06 -4.28
C ALA A 12 9.18 -6.52 -4.55
N ILE A 13 9.84 -6.81 -5.69
CA ILE A 13 10.30 -8.16 -6.04
C ILE A 13 11.30 -8.68 -5.00
N SER A 14 12.27 -7.84 -4.60
CA SER A 14 13.26 -8.21 -3.58
C SER A 14 12.59 -8.51 -2.23
N ALA A 15 11.62 -7.70 -1.81
CA ALA A 15 10.88 -7.91 -0.56
C ALA A 15 10.06 -9.21 -0.61
N SER A 16 9.35 -9.47 -1.71
CA SER A 16 8.58 -10.71 -1.90
C SER A 16 9.48 -11.95 -1.88
N TYR A 17 10.68 -11.89 -2.49
CA TYR A 17 11.64 -12.99 -2.47
C TYR A 17 12.18 -13.23 -1.06
N THR A 18 12.54 -12.18 -0.33
CA THR A 18 12.95 -12.26 1.08
C THR A 18 11.88 -12.92 1.94
N LEU A 19 10.61 -12.50 1.81
CA LEU A 19 9.48 -13.15 2.51
C LEU A 19 9.36 -14.63 2.14
N ARG A 20 9.49 -14.98 0.85
CA ARG A 20 9.41 -16.38 0.38
C ARG A 20 10.51 -17.27 0.96
N VAL A 21 11.72 -16.75 1.14
CA VAL A 21 12.84 -17.50 1.76
C VAL A 21 12.61 -17.65 3.26
N LEU A 22 12.13 -16.60 3.94
CA LEU A 22 11.93 -16.59 5.39
C LEU A 22 10.73 -17.42 5.87
N LEU A 23 9.64 -17.45 5.09
CA LEU A 23 8.36 -18.05 5.52
C LEU A 23 8.13 -19.48 4.98
N GLU A 24 9.15 -20.09 4.36
CA GLU A 24 9.02 -21.34 3.59
C GLU A 24 7.87 -21.24 2.55
N PRO A 25 7.49 -22.25 1.73
CA PRO A 25 6.47 -22.04 0.68
C PRO A 25 5.05 -21.99 1.26
N SER A 26 4.74 -20.95 2.04
CA SER A 26 3.39 -20.60 2.42
C SER A 26 2.65 -20.01 1.21
N LYS A 27 1.43 -20.49 0.97
CA LYS A 27 0.67 -20.32 -0.29
C LYS A 27 0.25 -18.89 -0.63
N GLN A 28 0.34 -17.95 0.32
CA GLN A 28 -0.07 -16.55 0.14
C GLN A 28 0.92 -15.62 0.83
N LEU A 29 1.72 -14.91 0.03
CA LEU A 29 2.65 -13.87 0.47
C LEU A 29 1.94 -12.52 0.65
N GLY A 30 0.70 -12.52 1.14
CA GLY A 30 -0.13 -11.31 1.23
C GLY A 30 -0.69 -10.83 -0.11
N ALA A 31 -0.94 -11.74 -1.05
CA ALA A 31 -1.62 -11.39 -2.30
C ALA A 31 -3.09 -10.99 -2.02
N THR A 32 -3.50 -9.84 -2.56
CA THR A 32 -4.89 -9.39 -2.55
C THR A 32 -5.73 -10.28 -3.45
N SER A 33 -6.63 -11.04 -2.83
CA SER A 33 -7.60 -11.89 -3.53
C SER A 33 -8.97 -11.25 -3.44
N PRO A 34 -9.60 -10.89 -4.59
CA PRO A 34 -10.93 -10.28 -4.57
C PRO A 34 -11.94 -11.26 -3.99
N SER A 35 -12.60 -10.86 -2.91
CA SER A 35 -13.72 -11.59 -2.33
C SER A 35 -15.02 -10.99 -2.85
N GLY A 36 -15.66 -11.65 -3.82
CA GLY A 36 -16.91 -11.20 -4.44
C GLY A 36 -16.75 -10.82 -5.92
N SER A 37 -17.52 -9.82 -6.38
CA SER A 37 -17.49 -9.37 -7.78
C SER A 37 -16.30 -8.46 -8.07
N ASN A 38 -15.71 -8.57 -9.26
CA ASN A 38 -14.61 -7.71 -9.72
C ASN A 38 -14.96 -6.21 -9.61
N ILE A 39 -16.23 -5.84 -9.84
CA ILE A 39 -16.66 -4.45 -9.75
C ILE A 39 -16.67 -3.95 -8.29
N GLN A 40 -17.03 -4.82 -7.35
CA GLN A 40 -17.05 -4.49 -5.93
C GLN A 40 -15.63 -4.32 -5.41
N ALA A 41 -14.72 -5.23 -5.79
CA ALA A 41 -13.30 -5.11 -5.47
C ALA A 41 -12.70 -3.81 -6.04
N LEU A 42 -13.01 -3.48 -7.30
CA LEU A 42 -12.55 -2.24 -7.93
C LEU A 42 -13.04 -1.00 -7.17
N ILE A 43 -14.31 -0.97 -6.74
CA ILE A 43 -14.86 0.15 -5.99
C ILE A 43 -14.15 0.31 -4.64
N ILE A 44 -13.97 -0.78 -3.89
CA ILE A 44 -13.29 -0.75 -2.58
C ILE A 44 -11.84 -0.28 -2.75
N GLU A 45 -11.09 -0.85 -3.69
CA GLU A 45 -9.70 -0.47 -4.00
C GLU A 45 -9.58 1.00 -4.41
N THR A 46 -10.56 1.52 -5.17
CA THR A 46 -10.58 2.94 -5.55
C THR A 46 -10.77 3.85 -4.34
N VAL A 47 -11.70 3.51 -3.44
CA VAL A 47 -12.00 4.30 -2.24
C VAL A 47 -10.84 4.27 -1.24
N THR A 48 -10.23 3.11 -1.01
CA THR A 48 -9.08 2.97 -0.10
C THR A 48 -7.86 3.68 -0.66
N THR A 49 -7.54 3.50 -1.95
CA THR A 49 -6.42 4.20 -2.62
C THR A 49 -6.62 5.71 -2.60
N PHE A 50 -7.84 6.20 -2.89
CA PHE A 50 -8.15 7.62 -2.80
C PHE A 50 -7.88 8.17 -1.39
N THR A 51 -8.33 7.46 -0.36
CA THR A 51 -8.14 7.86 1.04
C THR A 51 -6.66 7.86 1.43
N MET A 52 -5.91 6.83 1.03
CA MET A 52 -4.47 6.72 1.29
C MET A 52 -3.70 7.87 0.64
N VAL A 53 -3.94 8.15 -0.64
CA VAL A 53 -3.27 9.22 -1.38
C VAL A 53 -3.71 10.59 -0.86
N PHE A 54 -4.97 10.77 -0.47
CA PHE A 54 -5.46 12.00 0.18
C PHE A 54 -4.68 12.29 1.46
N ILE A 55 -4.58 11.32 2.37
CA ILE A 55 -3.83 11.47 3.63
C ILE A 55 -2.35 11.75 3.34
N SER A 56 -1.75 10.99 2.43
CA SER A 56 -0.34 11.18 2.05
C SER A 56 -0.07 12.55 1.46
N THR A 57 -0.99 13.06 0.65
CA THR A 57 -0.86 14.39 0.04
C THR A 57 -1.07 15.47 1.09
N ALA A 58 -2.14 15.37 1.90
CA ALA A 58 -2.43 16.34 2.96
C ALA A 58 -1.24 16.55 3.89
N VAL A 59 -0.61 15.46 4.34
CA VAL A 59 0.58 15.49 5.20
C VAL A 59 1.83 16.03 4.49
N ALA A 60 1.99 15.75 3.19
CA ALA A 60 3.16 16.18 2.43
C ALA A 60 3.09 17.65 1.99
N THR A 61 1.89 18.14 1.63
CA THR A 61 1.70 19.46 1.03
C THR A 61 1.30 20.52 2.05
N ASP A 62 0.62 20.16 3.14
CA ASP A 62 0.21 21.15 4.13
C ASP A 62 1.41 21.63 4.95
N SER A 63 1.77 22.89 4.76
CA SER A 63 2.82 23.57 5.54
C SER A 63 2.53 23.66 7.03
N LYS A 64 1.26 23.53 7.44
CA LYS A 64 0.84 23.52 8.84
C LYS A 64 0.80 22.12 9.45
N ALA A 65 0.93 21.07 8.65
CA ALA A 65 0.95 19.71 9.17
C ALA A 65 2.29 19.41 9.87
N THR A 66 2.23 18.62 10.94
CA THR A 66 3.42 18.12 11.65
C THR A 66 4.13 17.10 10.78
N ARG A 67 5.08 17.58 9.96
CA ARG A 67 5.85 16.74 9.02
C ARG A 67 6.63 15.61 9.70
N GLU A 68 6.99 15.77 10.97
CA GLU A 68 7.64 14.71 11.76
C GLU A 68 6.75 13.47 11.92
N LEU A 69 5.43 13.65 11.94
CA LEU A 69 4.46 12.54 12.04
C LEU A 69 4.02 12.01 10.67
N ALA A 70 4.60 12.52 9.58
CA ALA A 70 4.19 12.18 8.23
C ALA A 70 4.29 10.68 7.94
N GLY A 71 5.39 10.06 8.36
CA GLY A 71 5.61 8.62 8.20
C GLY A 71 4.56 7.79 8.95
N VAL A 72 4.19 8.20 10.17
CA VAL A 72 3.17 7.51 10.97
C VAL A 72 1.79 7.64 10.33
N ALA A 73 1.44 8.83 9.83
CA ALA A 73 0.17 9.06 9.16
C ALA A 73 0.03 8.25 7.86
N VAL A 74 1.07 8.23 7.02
CA VAL A 74 1.09 7.43 5.78
C VAL A 74 1.10 5.94 6.10
N GLY A 75 1.90 5.49 7.08
CA GLY A 75 1.91 4.08 7.49
C GLY A 75 0.56 3.61 8.05
N SER A 76 -0.11 4.46 8.82
CA SER A 76 -1.43 4.18 9.37
C SER A 76 -2.50 4.10 8.27
N SER A 77 -2.45 4.99 7.28
CA SER A 77 -3.40 4.95 6.15
C SER A 77 -3.22 3.70 5.28
N VAL A 78 -1.98 3.25 5.06
CA VAL A 78 -1.67 1.97 4.38
C VAL A 78 -2.22 0.78 5.18
N CYS A 79 -2.02 0.77 6.49
CA CYS A 79 -2.52 -0.29 7.37
C CYS A 79 -4.04 -0.38 7.31
N ILE A 80 -4.74 0.76 7.39
CA ILE A 80 -6.20 0.82 7.26
C ILE A 80 -6.64 0.33 5.88
N ALA A 81 -5.95 0.73 4.80
CA ALA A 81 -6.27 0.30 3.44
C ALA A 81 -6.16 -1.24 3.30
N SER A 82 -5.10 -1.85 3.83
CA SER A 82 -4.93 -3.31 3.80
C SER A 82 -5.95 -4.04 4.68
N ILE A 83 -6.34 -3.49 5.83
CA ILE A 83 -7.41 -4.10 6.66
C ILE A 83 -8.76 -4.09 5.92
N VAL A 84 -9.05 -3.04 5.16
CA VAL A 84 -10.35 -2.84 4.49
C VAL A 84 -10.42 -3.53 3.12
N ALA A 85 -9.37 -3.44 2.32
CA ALA A 85 -9.33 -3.96 0.94
C ALA A 85 -8.58 -5.28 0.79
N GLY A 86 -7.67 -5.60 1.72
CA GLY A 86 -6.68 -6.69 1.61
C GLY A 86 -5.27 -6.13 1.47
#